data_AF-A0A544W8A0-F1
#
_entry.id   AF-A0A544W8A0-F1
#
_cell.length_a   1.000
_cell.length_b   1.000
_cell.length_c   1.000
_cell.angle_alpha   90.00
_cell.angle_beta   90.00
_cell.angle_gamma   90.00
#
_symmetry.space_group_name_H-M   'P 1'
#
loop_
_entity.id
_entity.type
_entity.pdbx_description
1 polymer ?
#
loop_
_entity_poly.entity_id
_entity_poly.type
_entity_poly.pdbx_seq_one_letter_code
_entity_poly.pdbx_strand_id
1 'polypeptide(L)'
;MTMDDYSWWRTWRPAWAEAHCVTLVGDITAEGVVDALHADPVTRVRGADALYDHAVADWPGGYDPSRAVIGVATLHDAWTLVAEVNGYVGVTERLVGPLSSGRTVVSHFCNVNAVHTFHWWHDGRLLVDADLMFPAERTGTDPDAIVEHVRGVGLPLDADPEEIAATDLSAAGFALAQRITGVACTPVLFERSDFVVATVDVLDG
;
A
#
# COMPACT_ATOMS: atom_id res chain seq x y z
N MET A 1 -15.57 9.11 -4.70
CA MET A 1 -14.83 7.96 -4.17
C MET A 1 -14.82 8.07 -2.67
N THR A 2 -15.51 7.16 -2.01
CA THR A 2 -15.59 7.02 -0.54
C THR A 2 -15.09 5.64 -0.13
N MET A 3 -14.95 5.39 1.17
CA MET A 3 -14.57 4.06 1.68
C MET A 3 -15.59 2.96 1.29
N ASP A 4 -16.88 3.29 1.12
CA ASP A 4 -17.90 2.31 0.75
C ASP A 4 -17.61 1.61 -0.59
N ASP A 5 -17.01 2.34 -1.53
CA ASP A 5 -16.59 1.84 -2.85
C ASP A 5 -15.52 0.73 -2.75
N TYR A 6 -14.84 0.63 -1.60
CA TYR A 6 -13.78 -0.34 -1.31
C TYR A 6 -14.13 -1.36 -0.22
N SER A 7 -15.37 -1.35 0.27
CA SER A 7 -15.87 -2.29 1.30
C SER A 7 -15.80 -3.78 0.92
N TRP A 8 -15.58 -4.07 -0.38
CA TRP A 8 -15.35 -5.42 -0.90
C TRP A 8 -14.00 -6.00 -0.47
N TRP A 9 -13.00 -5.19 -0.11
CA TRP A 9 -11.63 -5.64 0.16
C TRP A 9 -11.59 -6.75 1.21
N ARG A 10 -12.27 -6.53 2.35
CA ARG A 10 -12.32 -7.48 3.47
C ARG A 10 -13.00 -8.81 3.15
N THR A 11 -13.90 -8.86 2.15
CA THR A 11 -14.64 -10.09 1.80
C THR A 11 -14.08 -10.79 0.57
N TRP A 12 -13.37 -10.08 -0.31
CA TRP A 12 -12.85 -10.64 -1.55
C TRP A 12 -11.70 -11.62 -1.32
N ARG A 13 -10.73 -11.27 -0.47
CA ARG A 13 -9.63 -12.16 -0.04
C ARG A 13 -9.27 -11.91 1.43
N PRO A 14 -10.04 -12.47 2.39
CA PRO A 14 -9.91 -12.14 3.81
C PRO A 14 -8.51 -12.33 4.40
N ALA A 15 -7.81 -13.41 4.00
CA ALA A 15 -6.46 -13.69 4.48
C ALA A 15 -5.41 -12.69 3.99
N TRP A 16 -5.62 -12.07 2.82
CA TRP A 16 -4.77 -10.96 2.37
C TRP A 16 -5.21 -9.65 3.05
N ALA A 17 -6.51 -9.42 3.20
CA ALA A 17 -7.01 -8.20 3.82
C ALA A 17 -6.53 -8.00 5.27
N GLU A 18 -6.35 -9.10 6.02
CA GLU A 18 -5.88 -9.10 7.42
C GLU A 18 -4.52 -8.40 7.62
N ALA A 19 -3.60 -8.55 6.67
CA ALA A 19 -2.33 -7.86 6.67
C ALA A 19 -1.85 -7.60 5.24
N HIS A 20 -1.67 -6.32 4.89
CA HIS A 20 -1.29 -5.91 3.55
C HIS A 20 -0.53 -4.59 3.56
N CYS A 21 0.24 -4.37 2.49
CA CYS A 21 0.61 -3.05 2.06
C CYS A 21 0.30 -2.91 0.57
N VAL A 22 -0.30 -1.80 0.20
CA VAL A 22 -0.57 -1.46 -1.19
C VAL A 22 0.03 -0.10 -1.46
N THR A 23 0.88 -0.03 -2.49
CA THR A 23 1.61 1.17 -2.87
C THR A 23 1.37 1.49 -4.33
N LEU A 24 1.11 2.76 -4.64
CA LEU A 24 1.07 3.30 -5.98
C LEU A 24 2.27 4.22 -6.18
N VAL A 25 3.05 3.96 -7.23
CA VAL A 25 4.27 4.69 -7.58
C VAL A 25 4.08 5.32 -8.96
N GLY A 26 4.18 6.65 -9.04
CA GLY A 26 4.01 7.39 -10.30
C GLY A 26 5.25 7.34 -11.20
N ASP A 27 5.05 7.46 -12.50
CA ASP A 27 6.06 7.66 -13.53
C ASP A 27 7.22 6.64 -13.53
N ILE A 28 6.92 5.37 -13.24
CA ILE A 28 7.88 4.27 -13.24
C ILE A 28 7.23 2.97 -13.70
N THR A 29 8.01 2.03 -14.25
CA THR A 29 7.55 0.68 -14.60
C THR A 29 7.75 -0.30 -13.45
N ALA A 30 7.15 -1.50 -13.54
CA ALA A 30 7.39 -2.58 -12.59
C ALA A 30 8.87 -2.95 -12.48
N GLU A 31 9.57 -3.10 -13.61
CA GLU A 31 11.01 -3.34 -13.62
C GLU A 31 11.79 -2.18 -12.96
N GLY A 32 11.37 -0.93 -13.21
CA GLY A 32 12.00 0.23 -12.58
C GLY A 32 11.82 0.26 -11.06
N VAL A 33 10.67 -0.17 -10.53
CA VAL A 33 10.45 -0.32 -9.09
C VAL A 33 11.33 -1.41 -8.51
N VAL A 34 11.41 -2.57 -9.17
CA VAL A 34 12.27 -3.69 -8.77
C VAL A 34 13.73 -3.24 -8.69
N ASP A 35 14.21 -2.55 -9.72
CA ASP A 35 15.59 -2.01 -9.76
C ASP A 35 15.83 -0.97 -8.66
N ALA A 36 14.89 -0.03 -8.46
CA ALA A 36 15.01 1.05 -7.48
C ALA A 36 14.98 0.56 -6.03
N LEU A 37 14.27 -0.55 -5.77
CA LEU A 37 14.24 -1.21 -4.46
C LEU A 37 15.41 -2.18 -4.25
N HIS A 38 16.28 -2.37 -5.25
CA HIS A 38 17.29 -3.43 -5.26
C HIS A 38 16.68 -4.81 -4.98
N ALA A 39 15.47 -5.05 -5.50
CA ALA A 39 14.73 -6.28 -5.29
C ALA A 39 15.25 -7.39 -6.21
N ASP A 40 15.27 -8.62 -5.71
CA ASP A 40 15.61 -9.80 -6.50
C ASP A 40 14.35 -10.34 -7.21
N PRO A 41 14.26 -10.29 -8.55
CA PRO A 41 13.11 -10.85 -9.26
C PRO A 41 13.08 -12.38 -9.14
N VAL A 42 11.92 -12.93 -8.79
CA VAL A 42 11.70 -14.38 -8.63
C VAL A 42 11.01 -14.96 -9.85
N THR A 43 9.87 -14.39 -10.24
CA THR A 43 9.04 -14.90 -11.34
C THR A 43 8.08 -13.83 -11.85
N ARG A 44 7.30 -14.15 -12.88
CA ARG A 44 6.13 -13.38 -13.31
C ARG A 44 4.88 -14.23 -13.18
N VAL A 45 3.82 -13.66 -12.62
CA VAL A 45 2.52 -14.30 -12.47
C VAL A 45 1.39 -13.38 -12.87
N ARG A 46 0.25 -13.96 -13.24
CA ARG A 46 -0.95 -13.21 -13.58
C ARG A 46 -2.01 -13.40 -12.51
N GLY A 47 -2.51 -12.28 -12.00
CA GLY A 47 -3.63 -12.25 -11.08
C GLY A 47 -3.27 -12.43 -9.61
N ALA A 48 -4.19 -11.96 -8.77
CA ALA A 48 -4.10 -11.92 -7.32
C ALA A 48 -3.81 -13.28 -6.67
N ASP A 49 -4.48 -14.35 -7.10
CA ASP A 49 -4.36 -15.66 -6.48
C ASP A 49 -2.96 -16.26 -6.67
N ALA A 50 -2.41 -16.13 -7.88
CA ALA A 50 -1.04 -16.59 -8.15
C ALA A 50 0.00 -15.76 -7.38
N LEU A 51 -0.21 -14.44 -7.23
CA LEU A 51 0.64 -13.61 -6.38
C LEU A 51 0.56 -14.05 -4.91
N TYR A 52 -0.65 -14.30 -4.40
CA TYR A 52 -0.86 -14.75 -3.02
C TYR A 52 -0.15 -16.08 -2.77
N ASP A 53 -0.31 -17.07 -3.65
CA ASP A 53 0.33 -18.38 -3.54
C ASP A 53 1.86 -18.25 -3.43
N HIS A 54 2.47 -17.34 -4.18
CA HIS A 54 3.90 -17.06 -4.08
C HIS A 54 4.29 -16.34 -2.78
N ALA A 55 3.49 -15.38 -2.32
CA ALA A 55 3.79 -14.61 -1.12
C ALA A 55 3.75 -15.47 0.16
N VAL A 56 2.93 -16.53 0.18
CA VAL A 56 2.76 -17.40 1.35
C VAL A 56 3.53 -18.73 1.25
N ALA A 57 4.21 -19.00 0.14
CA ALA A 57 4.86 -20.29 -0.13
C ALA A 57 5.86 -20.70 0.97
N ASP A 58 6.61 -19.73 1.49
CA ASP A 58 7.68 -19.98 2.48
C ASP A 58 7.20 -19.82 3.94
N TRP A 59 5.94 -19.44 4.18
CA TRP A 59 5.41 -19.26 5.54
C TRP A 59 5.50 -20.52 6.43
N PRO A 60 5.35 -21.76 5.92
CA PRO A 60 5.58 -22.96 6.73
C PRO A 60 7.01 -23.06 7.29
N GLY A 61 7.99 -22.37 6.69
CA GLY A 61 9.38 -22.28 7.14
C GLY A 61 9.59 -21.27 8.27
N GLY A 62 8.60 -20.46 8.60
CA GLY A 62 8.68 -19.35 9.56
C GLY A 62 8.66 -17.97 8.87
N TYR A 63 8.19 -16.96 9.59
CA TYR A 63 8.19 -15.57 9.12
C TYR A 63 9.57 -14.93 9.29
N ASP A 64 10.13 -14.42 8.19
CA ASP A 64 11.39 -13.66 8.18
C ASP A 64 11.09 -12.16 8.02
N PRO A 65 11.19 -11.35 9.10
CA PRO A 65 10.98 -9.90 9.01
C PRO A 65 12.15 -9.16 8.33
N SER A 66 13.20 -9.84 7.90
CA SER A 66 14.27 -9.20 7.14
C SER A 66 13.96 -9.10 5.65
N ARG A 67 12.99 -9.88 5.15
CA ARG A 67 12.73 -10.04 3.72
C ARG A 67 11.24 -10.01 3.41
N ALA A 68 10.84 -9.13 2.49
CA ALA A 68 9.47 -9.02 1.99
C ALA A 68 9.33 -9.65 0.60
N VAL A 69 8.17 -10.23 0.32
CA VAL A 69 7.75 -10.61 -1.03
C VAL A 69 6.80 -9.55 -1.57
N ILE A 70 7.10 -8.99 -2.74
CA ILE A 70 6.28 -7.98 -3.39
C ILE A 70 5.80 -8.46 -4.76
N GLY A 71 4.57 -8.11 -5.12
CA GLY A 71 4.07 -8.19 -6.49
C GLY A 71 4.01 -6.81 -7.12
N VAL A 72 4.71 -6.62 -8.24
CA VAL A 72 4.79 -5.31 -8.91
C VAL A 72 4.17 -5.36 -10.29
N ALA A 73 3.22 -4.47 -10.60
CA ALA A 73 2.55 -4.42 -11.89
C ALA A 73 2.50 -2.99 -12.45
N THR A 74 2.99 -2.82 -13.68
CA THR A 74 2.81 -1.58 -14.43
C THR A 74 1.33 -1.44 -14.78
N LEU A 75 0.72 -0.32 -14.38
CA LEU A 75 -0.66 0.01 -14.69
C LEU A 75 -0.72 0.95 -15.92
N HIS A 76 -1.94 1.31 -16.31
CA HIS A 76 -2.17 2.39 -17.26
C HIS A 76 -1.88 3.76 -16.61
N ASP A 77 -1.83 4.83 -17.43
CA ASP A 77 -1.69 6.22 -16.98
C ASP A 77 -0.45 6.51 -16.13
N ALA A 78 0.66 5.83 -16.44
CA ALA A 78 1.97 6.04 -15.80
C ALA A 78 2.03 5.73 -14.30
N TRP A 79 1.18 4.83 -13.79
CA TRP A 79 1.31 4.32 -12.42
C TRP A 79 1.81 2.88 -12.38
N THR A 80 2.47 2.52 -11.28
CA THR A 80 2.84 1.14 -10.96
C THR A 80 2.29 0.77 -9.59
N LEU A 81 1.69 -0.40 -9.50
CA LEU A 81 1.17 -1.01 -8.28
C LEU A 81 2.24 -1.90 -7.65
N VAL A 82 2.46 -1.75 -6.34
CA VAL A 82 3.12 -2.75 -5.50
C VAL A 82 2.08 -3.30 -4.54
N ALA A 83 1.90 -4.62 -4.55
CA ALA A 83 0.92 -5.32 -3.75
C ALA A 83 1.65 -6.35 -2.88
N GLU A 84 1.45 -6.25 -1.57
CA GLU A 84 2.16 -7.04 -0.56
C GLU A 84 1.16 -7.80 0.32
N VAL A 85 1.36 -9.11 0.47
CA VAL A 85 0.64 -9.94 1.46
C VAL A 85 1.49 -9.95 2.72
N ASN A 86 0.96 -9.42 3.83
CA ASN A 86 1.69 -9.28 5.09
C ASN A 86 3.06 -8.58 4.95
N GLY A 87 3.16 -7.60 4.03
CA GLY A 87 4.36 -6.79 3.81
C GLY A 87 4.20 -5.35 4.27
N TYR A 88 5.30 -4.60 4.27
CA TYR A 88 5.41 -3.23 4.79
C TYR A 88 6.48 -2.42 4.06
N VAL A 89 6.89 -2.82 2.85
CA VAL A 89 7.88 -2.07 2.05
C VAL A 89 7.35 -0.66 1.79
N GLY A 90 6.07 -0.52 1.43
CA GLY A 90 5.42 0.77 1.18
C GLY A 90 5.41 1.76 2.35
N VAL A 91 5.62 1.31 3.58
CA VAL A 91 5.72 2.18 4.77
C VAL A 91 7.12 2.19 5.39
N THR A 92 8.10 1.59 4.71
CA THR A 92 9.51 1.62 5.12
C THR A 92 10.20 2.82 4.50
N GLU A 93 10.33 3.93 5.24
CA GLU A 93 10.82 5.22 4.72
C GLU A 93 12.19 5.14 4.03
N ARG A 94 13.11 4.31 4.54
CA ARG A 94 14.44 4.10 3.95
C ARG A 94 14.37 3.58 2.51
N LEU A 95 13.36 2.76 2.20
CA LEU A 95 13.14 2.20 0.87
C LEU A 95 12.32 3.16 0.00
N VAL A 96 11.25 3.74 0.56
CA VAL A 96 10.31 4.58 -0.19
C VAL A 96 10.84 5.98 -0.46
N GLY A 97 11.65 6.54 0.44
CA GLY A 97 12.25 7.88 0.27
C GLY A 97 13.02 8.00 -1.05
N PRO A 98 14.05 7.17 -1.30
CA PRO A 98 14.75 7.13 -2.58
C PRO A 98 13.84 6.80 -3.77
N LEU A 99 12.93 5.82 -3.60
CA LEU A 99 11.95 5.46 -4.63
C LEU A 99 11.04 6.63 -5.00
N SER A 100 10.78 7.59 -4.10
CA SER A 100 9.89 8.72 -4.36
C SER A 100 10.56 9.92 -5.05
N SER A 101 11.87 9.89 -5.33
CA SER A 101 12.56 11.02 -5.97
C SER A 101 12.00 11.29 -7.37
N GLY A 102 11.61 12.54 -7.63
CA GLY A 102 10.98 12.98 -8.87
C GLY A 102 9.58 12.42 -9.14
N ARG A 103 8.92 11.78 -8.17
CA ARG A 103 7.62 11.13 -8.36
C ARG A 103 6.72 11.20 -7.12
N THR A 104 5.46 10.85 -7.30
CA THR A 104 4.51 10.67 -6.19
C THR A 104 4.43 9.19 -5.81
N VAL A 105 4.47 8.91 -4.51
CA VAL A 105 4.25 7.56 -3.97
C VAL A 105 3.20 7.63 -2.87
N VAL A 106 2.18 6.79 -2.96
CA VAL A 106 1.11 6.71 -1.97
C VAL A 106 0.97 5.27 -1.52
N SER A 107 1.00 5.04 -0.22
CA SER A 107 0.94 3.71 0.37
C SER A 107 -0.01 3.67 1.55
N HIS A 108 -0.73 2.56 1.66
CA HIS A 108 -1.52 2.26 2.86
C HIS A 108 -1.21 0.84 3.32
N PHE A 109 -1.16 0.69 4.64
CA PHE A 109 -0.71 -0.52 5.31
C PHE A 109 -1.72 -0.94 6.38
N CYS A 110 -1.84 -2.25 6.58
CA CYS A 110 -2.55 -2.87 7.69
C CYS A 110 -1.74 -4.08 8.16
N ASN A 111 -1.70 -4.32 9.48
CA ASN A 111 -1.20 -5.58 10.04
C ASN A 111 -2.23 -6.25 10.95
N VAL A 112 -1.88 -7.46 11.40
CA VAL A 112 -2.69 -8.28 12.31
C VAL A 112 -3.02 -7.62 13.66
N ASN A 113 -2.32 -6.54 14.02
CA ASN A 113 -2.58 -5.76 15.23
C ASN A 113 -3.47 -4.53 14.95
N ALA A 114 -4.07 -4.43 13.76
CA ALA A 114 -4.90 -3.32 13.31
C ALA A 114 -4.20 -1.95 13.33
N VAL A 115 -2.88 -1.93 13.06
CA VAL A 115 -2.16 -0.67 12.78
C VAL A 115 -2.45 -0.27 11.34
N HIS A 116 -2.90 0.97 11.12
CA HIS A 116 -3.31 1.46 9.80
C HIS A 116 -2.50 2.68 9.34
N THR A 117 -1.29 2.45 8.82
CA THR A 117 -0.42 3.56 8.38
C THR A 117 -0.74 3.99 6.94
N PHE A 118 -0.73 5.29 6.69
CA PHE A 118 -0.84 5.90 5.37
C PHE A 118 0.34 6.85 5.13
N HIS A 119 1.09 6.62 4.05
CA HIS A 119 2.17 7.49 3.62
C HIS A 119 1.85 8.16 2.29
N TRP A 120 2.17 9.45 2.19
CA TRP A 120 2.18 10.19 0.93
C TRP A 120 3.52 10.88 0.76
N TRP A 121 4.28 10.42 -0.23
CA TRP A 121 5.55 11.01 -0.65
C TRP A 121 5.40 11.78 -1.95
N HIS A 122 6.17 12.86 -2.06
CA HIS A 122 6.39 13.55 -3.32
C HIS A 122 7.83 14.07 -3.38
N ASP A 123 8.54 13.72 -4.46
CA ASP A 123 9.90 14.18 -4.74
C ASP A 123 10.88 13.98 -3.57
N GLY A 124 10.94 12.75 -3.05
CA GLY A 124 11.85 12.41 -1.94
C GLY A 124 11.41 12.93 -0.56
N ARG A 125 10.26 13.60 -0.47
CA ARG A 125 9.75 14.19 0.79
C ARG A 125 8.49 13.47 1.24
N LEU A 126 8.49 13.00 2.49
CA LEU A 126 7.29 12.55 3.17
C LEU A 126 6.40 13.75 3.45
N LEU A 127 5.31 13.88 2.70
CA LEU A 127 4.33 14.95 2.90
C LEU A 127 3.45 14.62 4.10
N VAL A 128 2.94 13.39 4.12
CA VAL A 128 1.99 12.91 5.12
C VAL A 128 2.42 11.53 5.60
N ASP A 129 2.56 11.41 6.91
CA ASP A 129 2.53 10.16 7.67
C ASP A 129 1.37 10.24 8.65
N ALA A 130 0.45 9.29 8.57
CA ALA A 130 -0.75 9.24 9.36
C ALA A 130 -1.09 7.81 9.78
N ASP A 131 -1.45 7.62 11.04
CA ASP A 131 -2.21 6.45 11.46
C ASP A 131 -3.70 6.74 11.25
N LEU A 132 -4.37 5.98 10.40
CA LEU A 132 -5.79 6.16 10.11
C LEU A 132 -6.68 5.83 11.31
N MET A 133 -6.14 5.17 12.34
CA MET A 133 -6.77 5.00 13.64
C MET A 133 -6.81 6.31 14.44
N PHE A 134 -5.90 7.24 14.15
CA PHE A 134 -5.80 8.55 14.77
C PHE A 134 -5.75 9.64 13.70
N PRO A 135 -6.82 9.85 12.91
CA PRO A 135 -6.74 10.65 11.69
C PRO A 135 -6.48 12.15 11.94
N ALA A 136 -6.63 12.62 13.19
CA ALA A 136 -6.20 13.96 13.63
C ALA A 136 -4.67 14.05 13.87
N GLU A 137 -4.01 12.95 14.19
CA GLU A 137 -2.57 12.85 14.44
C GLU A 137 -1.85 12.53 13.12
N ARG A 138 -1.21 13.56 12.55
CA ARG A 138 -0.52 13.46 11.26
C ARG A 138 0.81 14.20 11.34
N THR A 139 1.83 13.65 10.71
CA THR A 139 3.17 14.23 10.62
C THR A 139 3.63 14.29 9.16
N GLY A 140 4.85 14.76 8.93
CA GLY A 140 5.42 14.97 7.60
C GLY A 140 5.64 16.45 7.28
N THR A 141 6.04 16.72 6.04
CA THR A 141 6.40 18.08 5.61
C THR A 141 5.21 18.93 5.17
N ASP A 142 4.05 18.32 4.91
CA ASP A 142 2.76 18.99 4.68
C ASP A 142 1.59 18.08 5.14
N PRO A 143 1.45 17.85 6.47
CA PRO A 143 0.52 16.87 7.02
C PRO A 143 -0.96 17.19 6.75
N ASP A 144 -1.29 18.47 6.52
CA ASP A 144 -2.67 18.89 6.28
C ASP A 144 -3.11 18.73 4.81
N ALA A 145 -2.18 18.40 3.90
CA ALA A 145 -2.50 18.10 2.51
C ALA A 145 -3.54 16.97 2.35
N ILE A 146 -3.62 16.04 3.31
CA ILE A 146 -4.56 14.91 3.25
C ILE A 146 -5.98 15.28 3.74
N VAL A 147 -6.18 16.40 4.43
CA VAL A 147 -7.41 16.70 5.20
C VAL A 147 -8.68 16.65 4.34
N GLU A 148 -8.66 17.30 3.18
CA GLU A 148 -9.81 17.31 2.27
C GLU A 148 -10.05 15.93 1.65
N HIS A 149 -9.01 15.09 1.52
CA HIS A 149 -9.16 13.71 1.08
C HIS A 149 -9.80 12.84 2.18
N VAL A 150 -9.36 12.98 3.43
CA VAL A 150 -9.91 12.26 4.59
C VAL A 150 -11.40 12.55 4.77
N ARG A 151 -11.78 13.84 4.78
CA ARG A 151 -13.19 14.24 4.78
C ARG A 151 -13.94 13.69 3.58
N GLY A 152 -13.31 13.76 2.41
CA GLY A 152 -13.90 13.32 1.15
C GLY A 152 -14.12 11.82 1.03
N VAL A 153 -13.40 10.98 1.81
CA VAL A 153 -13.66 9.53 1.87
C VAL A 153 -14.69 9.14 2.93
N GLY A 154 -15.06 10.08 3.80
CA GLY A 154 -16.00 9.87 4.90
C GLY A 154 -15.37 9.44 6.22
N LEU A 155 -14.05 9.52 6.36
CA LEU A 155 -13.36 9.21 7.63
C LEU A 155 -13.44 10.45 8.55
N PRO A 156 -14.07 10.36 9.73
CA PRO A 156 -14.21 11.51 10.60
C PRO A 156 -12.87 11.86 11.25
N LEU A 157 -12.53 13.15 11.27
CA LEU A 157 -11.27 13.64 11.85
C LEU A 157 -11.31 13.76 13.37
N ASP A 158 -12.49 14.09 13.91
CA ASP A 158 -12.70 14.48 15.30
C ASP A 158 -13.54 13.44 16.08
N ALA A 159 -13.72 12.24 15.52
CA ALA A 159 -14.43 11.15 16.19
C ALA A 159 -13.53 10.51 17.26
N ASP A 160 -14.16 9.86 18.24
CA ASP A 160 -13.41 9.11 19.23
C ASP A 160 -12.79 7.83 18.61
N PRO A 161 -11.74 7.25 19.23
CA PRO A 161 -11.11 6.05 18.71
C PRO A 161 -12.05 4.84 18.60
N GLU A 162 -13.14 4.76 19.38
CA GLU A 162 -14.08 3.65 19.31
C GLU A 162 -14.94 3.72 18.04
N GLU A 163 -15.40 4.92 17.67
CA GLU A 163 -16.10 5.19 16.41
C GLU A 163 -15.18 4.97 15.20
N ILE A 164 -13.93 5.39 15.27
CA ILE A 164 -12.95 5.13 14.21
C ILE A 164 -12.69 3.63 14.06
N ALA A 165 -12.61 2.87 15.16
CA ALA A 165 -12.32 1.44 15.12
C ALA A 165 -13.46 0.62 14.50
N ALA A 166 -14.67 1.16 14.49
CA ALA A 166 -15.81 0.58 13.78
C ALA A 166 -15.80 0.83 12.27
N THR A 167 -14.91 1.70 11.78
CA THR A 167 -14.77 2.06 10.36
C THR A 167 -13.88 1.08 9.61
N ASP A 168 -14.15 0.86 8.32
CA ASP A 168 -13.27 0.06 7.45
C ASP A 168 -12.06 0.89 7.01
N LEU A 169 -11.03 0.93 7.87
CA LEU A 169 -9.82 1.73 7.64
C LEU A 169 -8.98 1.23 6.44
N SER A 170 -9.08 -0.05 6.09
CA SER A 170 -8.45 -0.58 4.87
C SER A 170 -9.13 0.01 3.63
N ALA A 171 -10.47 0.00 3.61
CA ALA A 171 -11.23 0.64 2.54
C ALA A 171 -11.01 2.16 2.48
N ALA A 172 -10.84 2.83 3.63
CA ALA A 172 -10.44 4.23 3.70
C ALA A 172 -9.07 4.47 3.04
N GLY A 173 -8.08 3.61 3.31
CA GLY A 173 -6.75 3.66 2.69
C GLY A 173 -6.81 3.60 1.15
N PHE A 174 -7.57 2.65 0.59
CA PHE A 174 -7.78 2.57 -0.86
C PHE A 174 -8.48 3.81 -1.42
N ALA A 175 -9.53 4.29 -0.76
CA ALA A 175 -10.26 5.46 -1.21
C ALA A 175 -9.39 6.73 -1.19
N LEU A 176 -8.56 6.89 -0.16
CA LEU A 176 -7.59 7.98 -0.05
C LEU A 176 -6.56 7.91 -1.19
N ALA A 177 -5.99 6.73 -1.40
CA ALA A 177 -5.02 6.50 -2.48
C ALA A 177 -5.62 6.85 -3.85
N GLN A 178 -6.86 6.44 -4.14
CA GLN A 178 -7.52 6.82 -5.38
C GLN A 178 -7.77 8.32 -5.49
N ARG A 179 -8.18 9.00 -4.41
CA ARG A 179 -8.43 10.45 -4.47
C ARG A 179 -7.15 11.26 -4.73
N ILE A 180 -5.99 10.77 -4.29
CA ILE A 180 -4.70 11.43 -4.49
C ILE A 180 -4.11 11.11 -5.88
N THR A 181 -4.17 9.84 -6.29
CA THR A 181 -3.49 9.36 -7.49
C THR A 181 -4.38 9.32 -8.74
N GLY A 182 -5.70 9.28 -8.57
CA GLY A 182 -6.68 8.99 -9.62
C GLY A 182 -6.82 7.50 -9.95
N VAL A 183 -6.01 6.62 -9.36
CA VAL A 183 -5.97 5.18 -9.68
C VAL A 183 -6.95 4.40 -8.81
N ALA A 184 -7.81 3.60 -9.45
CA ALA A 184 -8.75 2.72 -8.75
C ALA A 184 -8.20 1.29 -8.63
N CYS A 185 -7.80 0.87 -7.43
CA CYS A 185 -7.31 -0.48 -7.16
C CYS A 185 -8.48 -1.46 -6.95
N THR A 186 -9.19 -1.78 -8.03
CA THR A 186 -10.38 -2.66 -8.00
C THR A 186 -10.02 -4.15 -7.97
N PRO A 187 -10.95 -5.08 -7.64
CA PRO A 187 -10.69 -6.53 -7.73
C PRO A 187 -10.21 -6.93 -9.12
N VAL A 188 -10.86 -6.39 -10.15
CA VAL A 188 -10.53 -6.66 -11.56
C VAL A 188 -9.10 -6.23 -11.90
N LEU A 189 -8.59 -5.16 -11.28
CA LEU A 189 -7.19 -4.74 -11.44
C LEU A 189 -6.27 -5.85 -10.92
N PHE A 190 -6.43 -6.25 -9.66
CA PHE A 190 -5.59 -7.29 -9.05
C PHE A 190 -5.71 -8.64 -9.77
N GLU A 191 -6.90 -9.02 -10.24
CA GLU A 191 -7.15 -10.28 -10.95
C GLU A 191 -6.52 -10.33 -12.34
N ARG A 192 -6.29 -9.17 -12.98
CA ARG A 192 -5.83 -9.08 -14.37
C ARG A 192 -4.40 -8.59 -14.53
N SER A 193 -3.81 -8.00 -13.50
CA SER A 193 -2.43 -7.53 -13.52
C SER A 193 -1.45 -8.67 -13.75
N ASP A 194 -0.43 -8.39 -14.56
CA ASP A 194 0.75 -9.24 -14.72
C ASP A 194 1.82 -8.71 -13.75
N PHE A 195 2.04 -9.45 -12.66
CA PHE A 195 2.96 -9.10 -11.58
C PHE A 195 4.35 -9.65 -11.83
N VAL A 196 5.37 -8.81 -11.64
CA VAL A 196 6.73 -9.25 -11.31
C VAL A 196 6.77 -9.54 -9.82
N VAL A 197 6.98 -10.80 -9.46
CA VAL A 197 7.19 -11.20 -8.07
C VAL A 197 8.66 -11.03 -7.77
N ALA A 198 8.99 -10.30 -6.71
CA ALA A 198 10.36 -10.06 -6.28
C ALA A 198 10.47 -10.12 -4.76
N THR A 199 11.68 -10.33 -4.27
CA THR A 199 11.98 -10.23 -2.84
C THR A 199 12.82 -9.00 -2.54
N VAL A 200 12.54 -8.34 -1.41
CA VAL A 200 13.21 -7.11 -0.98
C VAL A 200 13.77 -7.30 0.43
N ASP A 201 15.02 -6.92 0.65
CA ASP A 201 15.59 -6.83 1.99
C ASP A 201 15.09 -5.56 2.70
N VAL A 202 14.40 -5.73 3.83
CA VAL A 202 13.70 -4.66 4.53
C VAL A 202 14.47 -4.15 5.74
N LEU A 203 15.27 -5.00 6.37
CA LEU A 203 16.20 -4.61 7.43
C LEU A 203 17.56 -4.23 6.81
N ASP A 204 18.31 -3.37 7.49
CA ASP A 204 19.71 -3.14 7.12
C ASP A 204 20.51 -4.42 7.36
N GLY A 205 21.39 -4.77 6.42
CA GLY A 205 22.42 -5.79 6.60
C GLY A 205 23.63 -5.29 7.39
#